data_AF-A0A426YPH9-F1
#
_entry.id   AF-A0A426YPH9-F1
#
_cell.length_a   1.000
_cell.length_b   1.000
_cell.length_c   1.000
_cell.angle_alpha   90.00
_cell.angle_beta   90.00
_cell.angle_gamma   90.00
#
_symmetry.space_group_name_H-M   'P 1'
#
loop_
_entity.id
_entity.type
_entity.pdbx_description
1 polymer ?
#
loop_
_entity_poly.entity_id
_entity_poly.type
_entity_poly.pdbx_seq_one_letter_code
_entity_poly.pdbx_strand_id
1 'polypeptide(L)'
;MRWCEREKEGCRSVSPVLNTKGSFPIVMVGTTGMIGSDVTIGTSNLEVELERIHAQQEDSKTLDLIQQTMAEEEVKLGSSKPMIATQQELVENRVPLPYRDQCAHLLIPLNKCRSAEFFLPWKCESERHTYEKCEYELVMERMLQMQKIRALEEKKKAQQRQGNGAGIPLIPSPANA
;
A
#
# COMPACT_ATOMS: atom_id res chain seq x y z
N MET A 1 16.64 -0.75 27.83
CA MET A 1 16.73 0.73 27.76
C MET A 1 18.14 1.09 27.35
N ARG A 2 18.39 1.26 26.05
CA ARG A 2 19.64 1.84 25.55
C ARG A 2 19.27 3.15 24.88
N TRP A 3 19.54 4.22 25.59
CA TRP A 3 19.55 5.57 25.05
C TRP A 3 20.71 5.67 24.05
N CYS A 4 20.39 6.17 22.85
CA CYS A 4 21.34 6.48 21.80
C CYS A 4 21.79 7.93 22.02
N GLU A 5 23.07 8.13 22.26
CA GLU A 5 23.69 9.44 22.32
C GLU A 5 25.05 9.32 21.63
N ARG A 6 25.44 10.37 20.89
CA ARG A 6 26.60 10.47 19.97
C ARG A 6 26.31 9.83 18.60
N GLU A 7 26.42 10.52 17.46
CA GLU A 7 27.41 11.52 17.05
C GLU A 7 26.83 12.59 16.12
N LYS A 8 27.41 13.79 16.21
CA LYS A 8 27.32 14.81 15.17
C LYS A 8 27.93 14.23 13.89
N GLU A 9 27.15 14.20 12.81
CA GLU A 9 27.50 14.72 11.48
C GLU A 9 26.40 14.30 10.49
N GLY A 10 26.00 15.23 9.63
CA GLY A 10 24.83 15.09 8.79
C GLY A 10 25.00 14.08 7.67
N CYS A 11 24.04 13.18 7.54
CA CYS A 11 23.81 12.45 6.29
C CYS A 11 22.84 13.25 5.42
N ARG A 12 23.36 14.26 4.72
CA ARG A 12 22.80 14.68 3.43
C ARG A 12 23.63 14.02 2.34
N SER A 13 23.02 13.12 1.57
CA SER A 13 23.35 12.92 0.16
C SER A 13 22.17 12.24 -0.55
N VAL A 14 21.32 13.05 -1.18
CA VAL A 14 20.48 12.59 -2.29
C VAL A 14 21.22 13.01 -3.55
N SER A 15 21.72 12.03 -4.30
CA SER A 15 22.26 12.25 -5.64
C SER A 15 21.11 12.39 -6.64
N PRO A 16 21.04 13.42 -7.49
CA PRO A 16 20.20 13.41 -8.67
C PRO A 16 20.89 12.66 -9.82
N VAL A 17 20.28 11.58 -10.29
CA VAL A 17 20.66 10.92 -11.56
C VAL A 17 20.19 11.81 -12.71
N LEU A 18 21.13 12.54 -13.31
CA LEU A 18 20.95 13.21 -14.59
C LEU A 18 20.94 12.16 -15.71
N ASN A 19 19.80 11.98 -16.36
CA ASN A 19 19.64 11.18 -17.56
C ASN A 19 20.06 12.01 -18.78
N THR A 20 21.23 11.69 -19.35
CA THR A 20 21.74 12.26 -20.59
C THR A 20 21.07 11.56 -21.78
N LYS A 21 20.12 12.25 -22.41
CA LYS A 21 19.56 11.85 -23.71
C LYS A 21 20.63 12.00 -24.78
N GLY A 22 21.22 10.88 -25.20
CA GLY A 22 22.07 10.77 -26.39
C GLY A 22 21.22 10.88 -27.66
N SER A 23 21.57 11.85 -28.49
CA SER A 23 21.13 11.99 -29.88
C SER A 23 22.04 11.13 -30.75
N PHE A 24 21.46 10.21 -31.53
CA PHE A 24 22.14 9.56 -32.66
C PHE A 24 21.20 9.61 -33.88
N PRO A 25 21.69 10.02 -35.06
CA PRO A 25 20.91 10.02 -36.29
C PRO A 25 21.03 8.66 -36.97
N ILE A 26 19.90 8.07 -37.35
CA ILE A 26 19.87 6.98 -38.34
C ILE A 26 19.17 7.54 -39.58
N VAL A 27 19.98 7.84 -40.58
CA VAL A 27 19.52 8.05 -41.96
C VAL A 27 19.55 6.68 -42.62
N MET A 28 18.39 6.14 -42.99
CA MET A 28 18.29 4.98 -43.87
C MET A 28 17.54 5.38 -45.14
N VAL A 29 18.18 5.05 -46.24
CA VAL A 29 17.97 5.46 -47.63
C VAL A 29 16.74 4.75 -48.20
N GLY A 30 15.95 5.46 -49.01
CA GLY A 30 14.85 4.87 -49.76
C GLY A 30 15.30 4.05 -50.97
N THR A 31 14.54 3.01 -51.28
CA THR A 31 14.45 2.45 -52.63
C THR A 31 13.00 2.09 -52.95
N THR A 32 12.54 2.67 -54.05
CA THR A 32 11.31 2.41 -54.80
C THR A 32 11.19 0.95 -55.26
N GLY A 33 9.95 0.46 -55.37
CA GLY A 33 9.64 -0.80 -56.05
C GLY A 33 8.13 -1.08 -56.12
N MET A 34 7.48 -0.63 -57.19
CA MET A 34 6.18 -1.15 -57.64
C MET A 34 6.40 -2.40 -58.49
N ILE A 35 5.73 -3.51 -58.15
CA ILE A 35 5.12 -4.45 -59.12
C ILE A 35 3.95 -5.14 -58.41
N GLY A 36 2.80 -5.14 -59.06
CA GLY A 36 1.60 -5.84 -58.61
C GLY A 36 1.58 -7.31 -59.02
N SER A 37 0.81 -8.09 -58.28
CA SER A 37 0.12 -9.29 -58.79
C SER A 37 -0.89 -9.73 -57.74
N ASP A 38 -2.13 -9.83 -58.18
CA ASP A 38 -3.28 -10.36 -57.45
C ASP A 38 -2.95 -11.72 -56.83
N VAL A 39 -3.12 -11.82 -55.51
CA VAL A 39 -3.30 -13.10 -54.83
C VAL A 39 -4.63 -13.02 -54.11
N THR A 40 -5.65 -13.55 -54.77
CA THR A 40 -6.89 -14.01 -54.15
C THR A 40 -6.54 -15.09 -53.13
N ILE A 41 -6.37 -14.73 -51.86
CA ILE A 41 -6.49 -15.68 -50.75
C ILE A 41 -7.94 -15.64 -50.29
N GLY A 42 -8.57 -16.80 -50.39
CA GLY A 42 -9.95 -17.01 -50.01
C GLY A 42 -10.26 -16.48 -48.62
N THR A 43 -11.39 -15.79 -48.54
CA THR A 43 -12.12 -15.53 -47.31
C THR A 43 -12.53 -16.88 -46.71
N SER A 44 -11.65 -17.48 -45.92
CA SER A 44 -12.03 -18.49 -44.93
C SER A 44 -11.12 -18.54 -43.70
N ASN A 45 -10.14 -17.63 -43.58
CA ASN A 45 -9.29 -17.52 -42.38
C ASN A 45 -9.39 -16.18 -41.62
N LEU A 46 -10.01 -15.14 -42.19
CA LEU A 46 -10.16 -13.84 -41.51
C LEU A 46 -11.33 -13.80 -40.50
N GLU A 47 -12.36 -14.63 -40.66
CA GLU A 47 -13.45 -14.74 -39.68
C GLU A 47 -13.05 -15.58 -38.46
N VAL A 48 -12.20 -16.59 -38.63
CA VAL A 48 -11.70 -17.44 -37.52
C VAL A 48 -10.65 -16.71 -36.67
N GLU A 49 -9.92 -15.74 -37.25
CA GLU A 49 -8.87 -14.99 -36.55
C GLU A 49 -9.43 -13.77 -35.80
N LEU A 50 -10.51 -13.14 -36.29
CA LEU A 50 -11.21 -12.08 -35.57
C LEU A 50 -11.93 -12.60 -34.30
N GLU A 51 -12.41 -13.86 -34.33
CA GLU A 51 -12.98 -14.53 -33.16
C GLU A 51 -11.93 -14.85 -32.07
N ARG A 52 -10.68 -15.17 -32.44
CA ARG A 52 -9.58 -15.39 -31.47
C ARG A 52 -9.10 -14.10 -30.80
N ILE A 53 -9.09 -12.99 -31.52
CA ILE A 53 -8.68 -11.69 -30.96
C ILE A 53 -9.73 -11.17 -29.95
N HIS A 54 -11.02 -11.47 -30.16
CA HIS A 54 -12.09 -11.15 -29.18
C HIS A 54 -12.08 -12.04 -27.94
N ALA A 55 -11.72 -13.33 -28.07
CA ALA A 55 -11.58 -14.23 -26.92
C ALA A 55 -10.44 -13.83 -25.96
N GLN A 56 -9.34 -13.27 -26.48
CA GLN A 56 -8.24 -12.74 -25.65
C GLN A 56 -8.56 -11.40 -24.97
N GLN A 57 -9.59 -10.68 -25.44
CA GLN A 57 -10.03 -9.42 -24.81
C GLN A 57 -10.85 -9.67 -23.53
N GLU A 58 -11.44 -10.86 -23.38
CA GLU A 58 -12.24 -11.23 -22.20
C GLU A 58 -11.36 -11.64 -21.01
N ASP A 59 -10.19 -12.23 -21.26
CA ASP A 59 -9.25 -12.60 -20.19
C ASP A 59 -8.64 -11.37 -19.49
N SER A 60 -8.33 -10.29 -20.24
CA SER A 60 -7.81 -9.05 -19.65
C SER A 60 -8.87 -8.31 -18.81
N LYS A 61 -10.11 -8.23 -19.29
CA LYS A 61 -11.22 -7.58 -18.57
C LYS A 61 -11.70 -8.39 -17.36
N THR A 62 -11.70 -9.72 -17.45
CA THR A 62 -11.99 -10.59 -16.31
C THR A 62 -10.86 -10.57 -15.30
N LEU A 63 -9.59 -10.53 -15.71
CA LEU A 63 -8.46 -10.32 -14.81
C LEU A 63 -8.52 -8.95 -14.12
N ASP A 64 -8.89 -7.88 -14.82
CA ASP A 64 -9.04 -6.56 -14.20
C ASP A 64 -10.21 -6.52 -13.19
N LEU A 65 -11.31 -7.24 -13.46
CA LEU A 65 -12.44 -7.39 -12.53
C LEU A 65 -12.07 -8.29 -11.33
N ILE A 66 -11.25 -9.33 -11.56
CA ILE A 66 -10.66 -10.15 -10.50
C ILE A 66 -9.67 -9.31 -9.67
N GLN A 67 -8.87 -8.45 -10.30
CA GLN A 67 -7.95 -7.53 -9.63
C GLN A 67 -8.71 -6.49 -8.80
N GLN A 68 -9.84 -5.99 -9.30
CA GLN A 68 -10.71 -5.04 -8.59
C GLN A 68 -11.44 -5.71 -7.41
N THR A 69 -11.92 -6.95 -7.57
CA THR A 69 -12.54 -7.71 -6.46
C THR A 69 -11.52 -8.12 -5.40
N MET A 70 -10.27 -8.41 -5.78
CA MET A 70 -9.16 -8.62 -4.82
C MET A 70 -8.77 -7.31 -4.12
N ALA A 71 -8.84 -6.16 -4.80
CA ALA A 71 -8.56 -4.84 -4.21
C ALA A 71 -9.64 -4.38 -3.21
N GLU A 72 -10.88 -4.85 -3.34
CA GLU A 72 -11.93 -4.66 -2.33
C GLU A 72 -11.78 -5.63 -1.14
N GLU A 73 -11.15 -6.80 -1.34
CA GLU A 73 -10.80 -7.75 -0.27
C GLU A 73 -9.37 -7.55 0.30
N GLU A 74 -8.68 -6.46 -0.07
CA GLU A 74 -7.50 -6.01 0.67
C GLU A 74 -7.95 -5.13 1.84
N VAL A 75 -7.66 -5.58 3.07
CA VAL A 75 -7.95 -4.79 4.27
C VAL A 75 -7.10 -3.53 4.20
N LYS A 76 -7.72 -2.39 3.85
CA LYS A 76 -7.10 -1.07 3.96
C LYS A 76 -6.69 -0.84 5.42
N LEU A 77 -5.41 -1.05 5.70
CA LEU A 77 -4.77 -0.83 6.99
C LEU A 77 -4.56 0.68 7.17
N GLY A 78 -5.63 1.37 7.58
CA GLY A 78 -5.58 2.80 7.89
C GLY A 78 -6.80 3.23 8.68
N SER A 79 -6.61 4.15 9.64
CA SER A 79 -7.76 4.78 10.31
C SER A 79 -8.52 5.66 9.31
N SER A 80 -9.84 5.75 9.47
CA SER A 80 -10.71 6.58 8.64
C SER A 80 -10.50 8.08 8.89
N LYS A 81 -9.94 8.45 10.05
CA LYS A 81 -9.80 9.86 10.47
C LYS A 81 -8.59 10.55 9.84
N PRO A 82 -8.73 11.79 9.34
CA PRO A 82 -7.59 12.58 8.87
C PRO A 82 -6.71 13.01 10.05
N MET A 83 -5.40 13.10 9.83
CA MET A 83 -4.48 13.69 10.79
C MET A 83 -4.56 15.21 10.70
N ILE A 84 -5.15 15.84 11.73
CA ILE A 84 -5.40 17.29 11.76
C ILE A 84 -4.18 18.07 12.30
N ALA A 85 -3.46 17.49 13.27
CA ALA A 85 -2.29 18.14 13.88
C ALA A 85 -1.08 18.13 12.94
N THR A 86 -0.40 19.27 12.83
CA THR A 86 0.85 19.33 12.06
C THR A 86 2.01 18.69 12.84
N GLN A 87 3.01 18.18 12.13
CA GLN A 87 4.18 17.56 12.77
C GLN A 87 4.98 18.58 13.60
N GLN A 88 4.98 19.85 13.20
CA GLN A 88 5.65 20.95 13.92
C GLN A 88 4.98 21.20 15.27
N GLU A 89 3.65 21.30 15.31
CA GLU A 89 2.88 21.49 16.54
C GLU A 89 3.11 20.37 17.57
N LEU A 90 3.19 19.12 17.12
CA LEU A 90 3.43 17.97 18.02
C LEU A 90 4.83 17.99 18.64
N VAL A 91 5.82 18.52 17.92
CA VAL A 91 7.20 18.67 18.41
C VAL A 91 7.29 19.84 19.39
N GLU A 92 6.68 20.97 19.07
CA GLU A 92 6.63 22.16 19.94
C GLU A 92 5.98 21.85 21.28
N ASN A 93 4.88 21.11 21.28
CA ASN A 93 4.17 20.69 22.49
C ASN A 93 4.77 19.43 23.16
N ARG A 94 5.91 18.92 22.64
CA ARG A 94 6.64 17.76 23.18
C ARG A 94 5.77 16.51 23.38
N VAL A 95 4.85 16.25 22.44
CA VAL A 95 4.00 15.05 22.49
C VAL A 95 4.88 13.80 22.26
N PRO A 96 4.85 12.80 23.16
CA PRO A 96 5.67 11.61 23.02
C PRO A 96 5.12 10.73 21.89
N LEU A 97 6.01 9.95 21.26
CA LEU A 97 5.69 9.08 20.11
C LEU A 97 4.42 8.23 20.24
N PRO A 98 4.11 7.58 21.38
CA PRO A 98 2.92 6.73 21.48
C PRO A 98 1.59 7.49 21.34
N TYR A 99 1.57 8.81 21.57
CA TYR A 99 0.33 9.60 21.49
C TYR A 99 0.25 10.46 20.21
N ARG A 100 1.10 10.18 19.21
CA ARG A 100 1.09 10.88 17.92
C ARG A 100 0.12 10.24 16.92
N ASP A 101 -1.07 9.90 17.40
CA ASP A 101 -2.14 9.32 16.61
C ASP A 101 -3.02 10.42 15.98
N GLN A 102 -4.05 10.03 15.21
CA GLN A 102 -5.00 10.96 14.59
C GLN A 102 -5.72 11.84 15.64
N CYS A 103 -5.82 11.40 16.89
CA CYS A 103 -6.43 12.12 18.01
C CYS A 103 -5.49 13.13 18.71
N ALA A 104 -4.22 13.25 18.29
CA ALA A 104 -3.23 14.08 18.99
C ALA A 104 -3.58 15.58 19.06
N HIS A 105 -4.40 16.07 18.13
CA HIS A 105 -4.91 17.45 18.12
C HIS A 105 -5.76 17.80 19.37
N LEU A 106 -6.43 16.81 19.99
CA LEU A 106 -7.21 16.99 21.22
C LEU A 106 -6.34 16.89 22.48
N LEU A 107 -5.16 16.29 22.38
CA LEU A 107 -4.25 16.14 23.52
C LEU A 107 -3.53 17.45 23.87
N ILE A 108 -3.26 18.29 22.87
CA ILE A 108 -2.63 19.61 23.05
C ILE A 108 -3.47 20.51 23.97
N PRO A 109 -4.78 20.76 23.72
CA PRO A 109 -5.60 21.55 24.63
C PRO A 109 -5.72 20.89 26.02
N LEU A 110 -5.89 19.57 26.08
CA LEU A 110 -5.97 18.84 27.36
C LEU A 110 -4.73 19.04 28.24
N ASN A 111 -3.53 19.00 27.65
CA ASN A 111 -2.29 19.23 28.39
C ASN A 111 -2.13 20.70 28.82
N LYS A 112 -2.65 21.64 28.04
CA LYS A 112 -2.70 23.07 28.43
C LYS A 112 -3.64 23.28 29.61
N CYS A 113 -4.86 22.72 29.58
CA CYS A 113 -5.81 22.78 30.68
C CYS A 113 -5.23 22.16 31.96
N ARG A 114 -4.65 20.96 31.86
CA ARG A 114 -3.99 20.27 32.97
C ARG A 114 -2.89 21.10 33.62
N SER A 115 -2.08 21.78 32.81
CA SER A 115 -0.98 22.63 33.31
C SER A 115 -1.51 23.91 33.95
N ALA A 116 -2.56 24.51 33.40
CA ALA A 116 -3.18 25.73 33.92
C ALA A 116 -3.92 25.50 35.25
N GLU A 117 -4.58 24.36 35.40
CA GLU A 117 -5.41 24.02 36.55
C GLU A 117 -4.74 23.01 37.48
N PHE A 118 -3.41 22.88 37.44
CA PHE A 118 -2.63 22.02 38.32
C PHE A 118 -3.14 20.56 38.42
N PHE A 119 -3.62 20.01 37.31
CA PHE A 119 -4.13 18.64 37.19
C PHE A 119 -5.32 18.31 38.10
N LEU A 120 -6.16 19.30 38.41
CA LEU A 120 -7.40 19.08 39.16
C LEU A 120 -8.36 18.16 38.37
N PRO A 121 -8.87 17.05 38.97
CA PRO A 121 -9.66 16.04 38.25
C PRO A 121 -10.99 16.53 37.66
N TRP A 122 -11.60 17.58 38.22
CA TRP A 122 -12.98 18.00 37.91
C TRP A 122 -13.09 19.18 36.95
N LYS A 123 -11.98 19.73 36.47
CA LYS A 123 -12.01 20.95 35.66
C LYS A 123 -11.84 20.70 34.15
N CYS A 124 -10.89 19.85 33.75
CA CYS A 124 -10.66 19.48 32.35
C CYS A 124 -11.49 18.28 31.86
N GLU A 125 -12.71 18.08 32.40
CA GLU A 125 -13.51 16.88 32.10
C GLU A 125 -13.96 16.81 30.64
N SER A 126 -14.39 17.94 30.07
CA SER A 126 -14.88 18.02 28.69
C SER A 126 -13.80 17.64 27.67
N GLU A 127 -12.62 18.25 27.78
CA GLU A 127 -11.47 17.98 26.92
C GLU A 127 -11.01 16.53 27.07
N ARG A 128 -10.98 16.01 28.31
CA ARG A 128 -10.64 14.62 28.58
C ARG A 128 -11.61 13.66 27.89
N HIS A 129 -12.92 13.87 28.05
CA HIS A 129 -13.94 13.02 27.42
C HIS A 129 -13.90 13.09 25.90
N THR A 130 -13.58 14.25 25.32
CA THR A 130 -13.43 14.36 23.86
C THR A 130 -12.23 13.56 23.35
N TYR A 131 -11.10 13.58 24.06
CA TYR A 131 -9.92 12.79 23.75
C TYR A 131 -10.20 11.28 23.86
N GLU A 132 -10.79 10.84 24.97
CA GLU A 132 -11.13 9.43 25.22
C GLU A 132 -12.14 8.89 24.20
N LYS A 133 -13.14 9.68 23.81
CA LYS A 133 -14.08 9.32 22.74
C LYS A 133 -13.36 9.11 21.41
N CYS A 134 -12.41 9.98 21.08
CA CYS A 134 -11.64 9.86 19.85
C CYS A 134 -10.80 8.58 19.83
N GLU A 135 -10.11 8.26 20.92
CA GLU A 135 -9.33 7.02 21.07
C GLU A 135 -10.21 5.78 21.00
N TYR A 136 -11.38 5.81 21.65
CA TYR A 136 -12.33 4.72 21.60
C TYR A 136 -12.73 4.38 20.16
N GLU A 137 -13.08 5.39 19.37
CA GLU A 137 -13.42 5.21 17.96
C GLU A 137 -12.26 4.61 17.14
N LEU A 138 -11.01 5.03 17.38
CA LEU A 138 -9.82 4.45 16.73
C LEU A 138 -9.59 2.98 17.09
N VAL A 139 -9.78 2.63 18.37
CA VAL A 139 -9.64 1.25 18.85
C VAL A 139 -10.72 0.36 18.21
N MET A 140 -11.95 0.84 18.11
CA MET A 140 -13.05 0.10 17.46
C MET A 140 -12.77 -0.14 15.98
N GLU A 141 -12.29 0.87 15.24
CA GLU A 141 -11.87 0.71 13.84
C GLU A 141 -10.79 -0.38 13.72
N ARG A 142 -9.78 -0.36 14.60
CA ARG A 142 -8.69 -1.34 14.60
C ARG A 142 -9.18 -2.76 14.93
N MET A 143 -10.12 -2.90 15.87
CA MET A 143 -10.72 -4.20 16.20
C MET A 143 -11.46 -4.79 15.00
N LEU A 144 -12.24 -3.98 14.29
CA LEU A 144 -12.95 -4.41 13.08
C LEU A 144 -11.96 -4.79 11.97
N GLN A 145 -10.87 -4.05 11.79
CA GLN A 145 -9.80 -4.41 10.86
C GLN A 145 -9.15 -5.75 11.22
N MET A 146 -8.84 -5.98 12.49
CA MET A 146 -8.26 -7.24 12.97
C MET A 146 -9.22 -8.43 12.84
N GLN A 147 -10.53 -8.22 12.99
CA GLN A 147 -11.52 -9.27 12.73
C GLN A 147 -11.57 -9.61 11.23
N LYS A 148 -11.56 -8.60 10.36
CA LYS A 148 -11.50 -8.81 8.90
C LYS A 148 -10.24 -9.57 8.50
N ILE A 149 -9.05 -9.14 8.96
CA ILE A 149 -7.77 -9.82 8.64
C ILE A 149 -7.81 -11.29 9.06
N ARG A 150 -8.30 -11.60 10.27
CA ARG A 150 -8.42 -13.00 10.74
C ARG A 150 -9.35 -13.84 9.85
N ALA A 151 -10.52 -13.31 9.50
CA ALA A 151 -11.46 -14.01 8.62
C ALA A 151 -10.87 -14.24 7.21
N LEU A 152 -10.14 -13.27 6.67
CA LEU A 152 -9.46 -13.43 5.39
C LEU A 152 -8.31 -14.44 5.45
N GLU A 153 -7.55 -14.44 6.54
CA GLU A 153 -6.47 -15.41 6.75
C GLU A 153 -7.01 -16.84 6.84
N GLU A 154 -8.15 -17.05 7.49
CA GLU A 154 -8.83 -18.35 7.54
C GLU A 154 -9.30 -18.82 6.16
N LYS A 155 -9.92 -17.93 5.37
CA LYS A 155 -10.29 -18.21 3.97
C LYS A 155 -9.06 -18.56 3.13
N LYS A 156 -7.98 -17.78 3.22
CA LYS A 156 -6.71 -18.02 2.50
C LYS A 156 -6.09 -19.36 2.89
N LYS A 157 -6.07 -19.71 4.19
CA LYS A 157 -5.60 -21.02 4.68
C LYS A 157 -6.47 -22.17 4.17
N ALA A 158 -7.78 -22.01 4.09
CA ALA A 158 -8.68 -23.02 3.54
C ALA A 158 -8.43 -23.25 2.03
N GLN A 159 -8.20 -22.18 1.26
CA GLN A 159 -7.85 -22.27 -0.17
C GLN A 159 -6.48 -22.91 -0.39
N GLN A 160 -5.47 -22.56 0.41
CA GLN A 160 -4.12 -23.14 0.33
C GLN A 160 -4.09 -24.66 0.61
N ARG A 161 -5.00 -25.15 1.47
CA ARG A 161 -5.15 -26.59 1.73
C ARG A 161 -5.67 -27.39 0.52
N GLN A 162 -6.28 -26.75 -0.47
CA GLN A 162 -6.83 -27.40 -1.67
C GLN A 162 -5.84 -27.43 -2.85
N GLY A 163 -4.78 -26.62 -2.83
CA GLY A 163 -3.77 -26.54 -3.90
C GLY A 163 -2.47 -27.32 -3.66
N ASN A 164 -2.16 -27.71 -2.40
CA ASN A 164 -0.93 -28.43 -2.07
C ASN A 164 -1.11 -29.96 -2.15
N GLY A 165 -1.27 -30.42 -3.39
CA GLY A 165 -1.05 -31.79 -3.84
C GLY A 165 0.20 -31.92 -4.74
N ALA A 166 1.18 -31.01 -4.63
CA ALA A 166 2.50 -31.14 -5.26
C ALA A 166 3.56 -30.55 -4.32
N GLY A 167 4.50 -31.38 -3.90
CA GLY A 167 5.37 -31.13 -2.74
C GLY A 167 6.67 -30.38 -3.02
N ILE A 168 7.28 -29.94 -1.93
CA ILE A 168 8.73 -29.94 -1.77
C ILE A 168 8.99 -30.68 -0.45
N PRO A 169 9.43 -31.96 -0.49
CA PRO A 169 9.82 -32.65 0.72
C PRO A 169 11.14 -32.04 1.22
N LEU A 170 11.09 -31.45 2.42
CA LEU A 170 12.30 -31.10 3.17
C LEU A 170 12.97 -32.39 3.63
N ILE A 171 13.73 -33.01 2.74
CA ILE A 171 14.75 -33.99 3.14
C ILE A 171 15.99 -33.16 3.48
N PRO A 172 16.48 -33.18 4.74
CA PRO A 172 17.72 -32.52 5.09
C PRO A 172 18.87 -33.22 4.34
N SER A 173 19.71 -32.45 3.65
CA SER A 173 20.87 -32.99 2.96
C SER A 173 21.78 -33.69 3.99
N PRO A 174 22.05 -35.00 3.89
CA PRO A 174 23.00 -35.65 4.78
C PRO A 174 24.42 -35.17 4.43
N ALA A 175 25.18 -34.80 5.46
CA ALA A 175 26.60 -34.49 5.33
C ALA A 175 27.37 -35.74 4.90
N ASN A 176 28.15 -35.66 3.82
CA ASN A 176 29.12 -36.70 3.42
C ASN A 176 30.46 -36.47 4.13
N ALA A 177 31.03 -37.56 4.66
CA ALA A 177 32.41 -37.70 5.13
C ALA A 177 33.11 -38.78 4.29
#